data_AF-A0A2L1U2G8-F1
#
_entry.id   AF-A0A2L1U2G8-F1
#
_cell.length_a   1.000
_cell.length_b   1.000
_cell.length_c   1.000
_cell.angle_alpha   90.00
_cell.angle_beta   90.00
_cell.angle_gamma   90.00
#
_symmetry.space_group_name_H-M   'P 1'
#
loop_
_entity.id
_entity.type
_entity.pdbx_description
1 polymer ?
#
loop_
_entity_poly.entity_id
_entity_poly.type
_entity_poly.pdbx_seq_one_letter_code
_entity_poly.pdbx_strand_id
1 'polypeptide(L)'
;MDKFFGFRLGYIVVSYVVLRATLMNSVSVAATCGSFILFLLPFAFEYFNMLSASRIGKILKEVGMWTSIFGCMASIALMLHELFSKNNNGVTEVKTEHMLLNTLPLEIFWLICGFWVFLGVIDWVVYSTPKEKEFRKELRNLERKKQSSTITFEERVEHYKGRSLES
;
A
#
# COMPACT_ATOMS: atom_id res chain seq x y z
N MET A 1 -5.58 17.73 9.38
CA MET A 1 -5.73 16.36 8.84
C MET A 1 -5.36 16.25 7.37
N ASP A 2 -5.25 17.35 6.63
CA ASP A 2 -4.71 17.37 5.26
C ASP A 2 -3.26 16.86 5.17
N LYS A 3 -2.54 16.89 6.30
CA LYS A 3 -1.18 16.37 6.46
C LYS A 3 -1.05 14.87 6.21
N PHE A 4 -2.08 14.03 6.46
CA PHE A 4 -1.96 12.57 6.31
C PHE A 4 -1.88 12.15 4.84
N PHE A 5 -2.72 12.72 3.97
CA PHE A 5 -2.67 12.44 2.54
C PHE A 5 -1.49 13.12 1.85
N GLY A 6 -1.06 14.31 2.33
CA GLY A 6 0.18 14.93 1.87
C GLY A 6 1.43 14.11 2.24
N PHE A 7 1.47 13.56 3.46
CA PHE A 7 2.53 12.64 3.89
C PHE A 7 2.53 11.34 3.09
N ARG A 8 1.35 10.78 2.80
CA ARG A 8 1.16 9.62 1.91
C ARG A 8 1.75 9.88 0.52
N LEU A 9 1.40 11.02 -0.10
CA LEU A 9 1.95 11.38 -1.41
C LEU A 9 3.47 11.53 -1.36
N GLY A 10 4.00 12.17 -0.30
CA GLY A 10 5.45 12.28 -0.09
C GLY A 10 6.13 10.92 0.03
N TYR A 11 5.56 9.99 0.81
CA TYR A 11 6.05 8.62 0.93
C TYR A 11 6.07 7.90 -0.41
N ILE A 12 5.00 8.00 -1.20
CA ILE A 12 4.88 7.37 -2.53
C ILE A 12 5.96 7.91 -3.49
N VAL A 13 6.20 9.21 -3.48
CA VAL A 13 7.22 9.83 -4.34
C VAL A 13 8.62 9.37 -3.91
N VAL A 14 8.91 9.37 -2.61
CA VAL A 14 10.20 8.92 -2.07
C VAL A 14 10.42 7.43 -2.38
N SER A 15 9.43 6.57 -2.16
CA SER A 15 9.53 5.14 -2.43
C SER A 15 9.68 4.84 -3.93
N TYR A 16 9.04 5.63 -4.80
CA TYR A 16 9.21 5.53 -6.26
C TYR A 16 10.64 5.90 -6.71
N VAL A 17 11.24 6.93 -6.11
CA VAL A 17 12.62 7.32 -6.37
C VAL A 17 13.61 6.26 -5.86
N VAL A 18 13.38 5.74 -4.66
CA VAL A 18 14.19 4.65 -4.08
C VAL A 18 14.08 3.39 -4.94
N LEU A 19 12.88 3.03 -5.41
CA LEU A 19 12.69 1.90 -6.31
C LEU A 19 13.51 2.06 -7.59
N ARG A 20 13.53 3.26 -8.19
CA ARG A 20 14.37 3.54 -9.37
C ARG A 20 15.86 3.37 -9.05
N ALA A 21 16.32 3.87 -7.90
CA ALA A 21 17.71 3.72 -7.48
C ALA A 21 18.08 2.24 -7.30
N THR A 22 17.17 1.42 -6.76
CA THR A 22 17.40 -0.02 -6.64
C THR A 22 17.42 -0.69 -8.00
N LEU A 23 16.48 -0.39 -8.90
CA LEU A 23 16.41 -0.96 -10.25
C LEU A 23 17.68 -0.72 -11.09
N MET A 24 18.30 0.46 -10.93
CA MET A 24 19.53 0.82 -11.64
C MET A 24 20.78 0.11 -11.09
N ASN A 25 20.76 -0.32 -9.82
CA ASN A 25 21.90 -0.94 -9.14
C ASN A 25 21.72 -2.44 -8.88
N SER A 26 20.50 -2.98 -9.06
CA SER A 26 20.18 -4.37 -8.79
C SER A 26 20.62 -5.28 -9.92
N VAL A 27 21.41 -6.30 -9.59
CA VAL A 27 21.89 -7.30 -10.56
C VAL A 27 21.01 -8.56 -10.54
N SER A 28 20.17 -8.75 -9.50
CA SER A 28 19.33 -9.95 -9.34
C SER A 28 17.83 -9.67 -9.45
N VAL A 29 17.11 -10.59 -10.10
CA VAL A 29 15.65 -10.54 -10.25
C VAL A 29 14.97 -10.59 -8.87
N ALA A 30 15.48 -11.40 -7.94
CA ALA A 30 15.00 -11.42 -6.55
C ALA A 30 15.07 -10.05 -5.84
N ALA A 31 16.16 -9.28 -6.03
CA ALA A 31 16.28 -7.94 -5.44
C ALA A 31 15.28 -6.96 -6.05
N THR A 32 15.08 -7.04 -7.37
CA THR A 32 14.09 -6.23 -8.09
C THR A 32 12.66 -6.54 -7.64
N CYS A 33 12.27 -7.82 -7.64
CA CYS A 33 10.94 -8.25 -7.20
C CYS A 33 10.69 -7.97 -5.73
N GLY A 34 11.67 -8.19 -4.85
CA GLY A 34 11.57 -7.86 -3.43
C GLY A 34 11.35 -6.35 -3.19
N SER A 35 12.08 -5.51 -3.91
CA SER A 35 11.93 -4.05 -3.82
C SER A 35 10.58 -3.58 -4.35
N PHE A 36 10.07 -4.21 -5.40
CA PHE A 36 8.75 -3.90 -5.94
C PHE A 36 7.62 -4.36 -5.01
N ILE A 37 7.75 -5.51 -4.34
CA ILE A 37 6.81 -5.93 -3.29
C ILE A 37 6.83 -4.92 -2.14
N LEU A 38 8.01 -4.51 -1.66
CA LEU A 38 8.12 -3.51 -0.61
C LEU A 38 7.52 -2.15 -1.01
N PHE A 39 7.57 -1.81 -2.29
CA PHE A 39 6.90 -0.63 -2.84
C PHE A 39 5.37 -0.78 -2.85
N LEU A 40 4.83 -1.93 -3.26
CA LEU A 40 3.39 -2.16 -3.43
C LEU A 40 2.63 -2.52 -2.15
N LEU A 41 3.29 -3.18 -1.21
CA LEU A 41 2.67 -3.67 0.02
C LEU A 41 2.00 -2.56 0.86
N PRO A 42 2.61 -1.37 1.03
CA PRO A 42 1.96 -0.24 1.68
C PRO A 42 0.65 0.16 0.98
N PHE A 43 0.62 0.22 -0.35
CA PHE A 43 -0.60 0.55 -1.09
C PHE A 43 -1.70 -0.47 -0.86
N ALA A 44 -1.37 -1.77 -0.88
CA ALA A 44 -2.35 -2.82 -0.65
C ALA A 44 -3.02 -2.69 0.73
N PHE A 45 -2.23 -2.46 1.79
CA PHE A 45 -2.76 -2.27 3.14
C PHE A 45 -3.54 -0.96 3.31
N GLU A 46 -3.07 0.12 2.69
CA GLU A 46 -3.76 1.41 2.75
C GLU A 46 -5.11 1.33 2.05
N TYR A 47 -5.15 0.83 0.81
CA TYR A 47 -6.39 0.71 0.05
C TYR A 47 -7.37 -0.26 0.70
N PHE A 48 -6.90 -1.31 1.38
CA PHE A 48 -7.80 -2.20 2.14
C PHE A 48 -8.58 -1.43 3.22
N ASN A 49 -7.89 -0.57 3.97
CA ASN A 49 -8.44 0.17 5.11
C ASN A 49 -9.17 1.48 4.72
N MET A 50 -9.07 1.94 3.47
CA MET A 50 -9.74 3.17 3.06
C MET A 50 -11.26 3.01 2.95
N LEU A 51 -11.98 4.01 3.46
CA LEU A 51 -13.43 4.17 3.29
C LEU A 51 -13.69 5.46 2.52
N SER A 52 -14.57 5.40 1.52
CA SER A 52 -14.90 6.50 0.62
C SER A 52 -16.40 6.69 0.53
N ALA A 53 -16.86 7.95 0.63
CA ALA A 53 -18.25 8.30 0.43
C ALA A 53 -18.60 8.33 -1.07
N SER A 54 -17.68 8.85 -1.87
CA SER A 54 -17.82 9.06 -3.30
C SER A 54 -17.67 7.77 -4.10
N ARG A 55 -18.45 7.65 -5.19
CA ARG A 55 -18.35 6.53 -6.14
C ARG A 55 -16.95 6.44 -6.76
N ILE A 56 -16.34 7.59 -7.05
CA ILE A 56 -14.99 7.68 -7.61
C ILE A 56 -13.95 7.16 -6.62
N GLY A 57 -14.01 7.57 -5.34
CA GLY A 57 -13.07 7.05 -4.33
C GLY A 57 -13.29 5.57 -4.01
N LYS A 58 -14.51 5.01 -4.19
CA LYS A 58 -14.74 3.56 -4.12
C LYS A 58 -14.06 2.81 -5.27
N ILE A 59 -14.15 3.32 -6.50
CA ILE A 59 -13.48 2.74 -7.67
C ILE A 59 -11.96 2.83 -7.51
N LEU A 60 -11.43 3.99 -7.10
CA LEU A 60 -10.00 4.18 -6.84
C LEU A 60 -9.48 3.21 -5.79
N LYS A 61 -10.25 3.01 -4.70
CA LYS A 61 -9.94 2.00 -3.68
C LYS A 61 -9.83 0.61 -4.27
N GLU A 62 -10.83 0.16 -5.03
CA GLU A 62 -10.85 -1.19 -5.59
C GLU A 62 -9.72 -1.38 -6.61
N VAL A 63 -9.53 -0.42 -7.51
CA VAL A 63 -8.45 -0.47 -8.51
C VAL A 63 -7.09 -0.48 -7.81
N GLY A 64 -6.85 0.42 -6.87
CA GLY A 64 -5.59 0.50 -6.12
C GLY A 64 -5.30 -0.78 -5.34
N MET A 65 -6.31 -1.38 -4.69
CA MET A 65 -6.18 -2.63 -3.96
C MET A 65 -5.85 -3.81 -4.90
N TRP A 66 -6.67 -4.03 -5.92
CA TRP A 66 -6.51 -5.19 -6.81
C TRP A 66 -5.22 -5.12 -7.62
N THR A 67 -4.85 -3.95 -8.12
CA THR A 67 -3.59 -3.77 -8.86
C THR A 67 -2.37 -3.98 -7.98
N SER A 68 -2.40 -3.52 -6.72
CA SER A 68 -1.30 -3.73 -5.77
C SER A 68 -1.16 -5.20 -5.37
N ILE A 69 -2.27 -5.89 -5.09
CA ILE A 69 -2.26 -7.33 -4.76
C ILE A 69 -1.75 -8.14 -5.97
N PHE A 70 -2.27 -7.84 -7.16
CA PHE A 70 -1.85 -8.52 -8.39
C PHE A 70 -0.35 -8.32 -8.64
N GLY A 71 0.16 -7.09 -8.49
CA GLY A 71 1.59 -6.81 -8.64
C GLY A 71 2.47 -7.56 -7.62
N CYS A 72 2.05 -7.65 -6.36
CA CYS A 72 2.73 -8.47 -5.35
C CYS A 72 2.74 -9.95 -5.74
N MET A 73 1.59 -10.51 -6.13
CA MET A 73 1.47 -11.93 -6.51
C MET A 73 2.28 -12.27 -7.76
N ALA A 74 2.27 -11.39 -8.77
CA ALA A 74 3.09 -11.54 -9.96
C ALA A 74 4.58 -11.56 -9.62
N SER A 75 5.01 -10.71 -8.69
CA SER A 75 6.41 -10.64 -8.23
C SER A 75 6.83 -11.89 -7.45
N ILE A 76 5.95 -12.43 -6.62
CA ILE A 76 6.18 -13.69 -5.91
C ILE A 76 6.27 -14.85 -6.91
N ALA A 77 5.37 -14.91 -7.89
CA ALA A 77 5.39 -15.94 -8.92
C ALA A 77 6.69 -15.91 -9.74
N LEU A 78 7.17 -14.71 -10.10
CA LEU A 78 8.44 -14.51 -10.79
C LEU A 78 9.65 -14.99 -9.96
N MET A 79 9.69 -14.65 -8.67
CA MET A 79 10.75 -15.13 -7.77
C MET A 79 10.72 -16.65 -7.60
N LEU A 80 9.53 -17.25 -7.43
CA LEU A 80 9.38 -18.70 -7.32
C LEU A 80 9.84 -19.39 -8.61
N HIS A 81 9.46 -18.87 -9.78
CA HIS A 81 9.93 -19.40 -11.05
C HIS A 81 11.46 -19.37 -11.17
N GLU A 82 12.11 -18.26 -10.78
CA GLU A 82 13.57 -18.16 -10.77
C GLU A 82 14.21 -19.18 -9.82
N LEU A 83 13.65 -19.36 -8.62
CA LEU A 83 14.15 -20.31 -7.62
C LEU A 83 14.02 -21.76 -8.10
N PHE A 84 12.86 -22.14 -8.65
CA PHE A 84 12.65 -23.49 -9.19
C PHE A 84 13.48 -23.76 -10.45
N SER A 85 13.69 -22.76 -11.30
CA SER A 85 14.58 -22.88 -12.46
C SER A 85 16.04 -23.09 -12.05
N LYS A 86 16.51 -22.49 -10.95
CA LYS A 86 17.88 -22.69 -10.44
C LYS A 86 18.07 -24.05 -9.77
N ASN A 87 17.05 -24.57 -9.07
CA ASN A 87 17.14 -25.85 -8.37
C ASN A 87 17.01 -27.09 -9.29
N ASN A 88 16.37 -26.96 -10.46
CA ASN A 88 16.15 -28.09 -11.37
C ASN A 88 17.28 -28.32 -12.40
N ASN A 89 18.28 -27.43 -12.49
CA ASN A 89 19.33 -27.53 -13.51
C ASN A 89 20.68 -27.97 -12.92
N GLY A 90 20.83 -29.28 -12.73
CA GLY A 90 22.13 -29.97 -12.84
C GLY A 90 22.49 -30.35 -14.29
N VAL A 91 21.62 -30.04 -15.26
CA VAL A 91 21.81 -30.30 -16.69
C VAL A 91 21.22 -29.11 -17.44
N THR A 92 21.96 -28.61 -18.42
CA THR A 92 21.73 -27.38 -19.18
C THR A 92 22.07 -26.08 -18.45
N GLU A 93 23.30 -25.61 -18.72
CA GLU A 93 23.64 -24.19 -18.86
C GLU A 93 22.70 -23.55 -19.90
N VAL A 94 21.42 -23.43 -19.59
CA VAL A 94 20.59 -22.51 -20.35
C VAL A 94 20.94 -21.15 -19.80
N LYS A 95 21.52 -20.32 -20.65
CA LYS A 95 21.43 -18.86 -20.60
C LYS A 95 19.95 -18.44 -20.61
N THR A 96 19.17 -18.84 -19.61
CA THR A 96 17.90 -18.21 -19.25
C THR A 96 18.24 -16.95 -18.45
N GLU A 97 19.08 -16.11 -19.03
CA GLU A 97 19.15 -14.71 -18.71
C GLU A 97 17.76 -14.12 -19.01
N HIS A 98 16.97 -13.98 -17.95
CA HIS A 98 15.99 -12.91 -17.84
C HIS A 98 14.72 -13.00 -18.71
N MET A 99 14.19 -14.14 -19.13
CA MET A 99 13.11 -14.16 -20.17
C MET A 99 11.87 -13.25 -19.93
N LEU A 100 11.52 -12.91 -18.67
CA LEU A 100 10.42 -11.98 -18.36
C LEU A 100 10.87 -10.54 -17.98
N LEU A 101 12.12 -10.36 -17.55
CA LEU A 101 12.72 -9.04 -17.25
C LEU A 101 13.57 -8.49 -18.42
N ASN A 102 13.88 -9.31 -19.43
CA ASN A 102 14.61 -8.93 -20.65
C ASN A 102 13.67 -8.47 -21.76
N THR A 103 12.40 -8.93 -21.74
CA THR A 103 11.37 -8.51 -22.72
C THR A 103 10.76 -7.15 -22.36
N LEU A 104 10.72 -6.82 -21.08
CA LEU A 104 10.29 -5.51 -20.59
C LEU A 104 11.53 -4.70 -20.20
N PRO A 105 11.95 -3.69 -20.99
CA PRO A 105 13.05 -2.82 -20.59
C PRO A 105 12.73 -2.20 -19.22
N LEU A 106 13.76 -2.11 -18.36
CA LEU A 106 13.65 -1.57 -16.99
C LEU A 106 12.92 -0.22 -16.94
N GLU A 107 13.07 0.59 -17.98
CA GLU A 107 12.38 1.87 -18.13
C GLU A 107 10.85 1.72 -18.24
N ILE A 108 10.36 0.72 -18.96
CA ILE A 108 8.92 0.45 -19.03
C ILE A 108 8.41 -0.10 -17.71
N PHE A 109 9.18 -0.96 -17.02
CA PHE A 109 8.81 -1.43 -15.69
C PHE A 109 8.71 -0.28 -14.68
N TRP A 110 9.67 0.66 -14.71
CA TRP A 110 9.64 1.87 -13.90
C TRP A 110 8.44 2.76 -14.25
N LEU A 111 8.13 2.95 -15.53
CA LEU A 111 6.93 3.69 -15.96
C LEU A 111 5.62 3.05 -15.50
N ILE A 112 5.54 1.71 -15.52
CA ILE A 112 4.40 0.96 -14.96
C ILE A 112 4.27 1.26 -13.46
N CYS A 113 5.37 1.32 -12.71
CA CYS A 113 5.35 1.73 -11.30
C CYS A 113 4.81 3.16 -11.13
N GLY A 114 5.00 4.03 -12.12
CA GLY A 114 4.44 5.39 -12.16
C GLY A 114 2.90 5.42 -12.09
N PHE A 115 2.22 4.34 -12.47
CA PHE A 115 0.76 4.20 -12.31
C PHE A 115 0.32 4.37 -10.84
N TRP A 116 1.06 3.82 -9.88
CA TRP A 116 0.73 3.95 -8.46
C TRP A 116 0.99 5.36 -7.93
N VAL A 117 1.99 6.05 -8.47
CA VAL A 117 2.23 7.48 -8.17
C VAL A 117 1.05 8.31 -8.67
N PHE A 118 0.60 8.05 -9.90
CA PHE A 118 -0.57 8.71 -10.48
C PHE A 118 -1.85 8.46 -9.69
N LEU A 119 -2.11 7.21 -9.28
CA LEU A 119 -3.21 6.87 -8.37
C LEU A 119 -3.10 7.64 -7.06
N GLY A 120 -1.92 7.71 -6.46
CA GLY A 120 -1.67 8.49 -5.24
C GLY A 120 -2.00 9.98 -5.38
N VAL A 121 -1.70 10.57 -6.54
CA VAL A 121 -2.04 11.98 -6.85
C VAL A 121 -3.54 12.16 -7.00
N ILE A 122 -4.22 11.31 -7.78
CA ILE A 122 -5.68 11.39 -7.95
C ILE A 122 -6.38 11.19 -6.61
N ASP A 123 -5.93 10.22 -5.82
CA ASP A 123 -6.44 10.00 -4.47
C ASP A 123 -6.29 11.24 -3.62
N TRP A 124 -5.11 11.87 -3.60
CA TRP A 124 -4.90 13.09 -2.84
C TRP A 124 -5.91 14.18 -3.25
N VAL A 125 -6.19 14.33 -4.54
CA VAL A 125 -7.20 15.28 -5.03
C VAL A 125 -8.61 14.90 -4.56
N VAL A 126 -9.05 13.67 -4.80
CA VAL A 126 -10.39 13.19 -4.46
C VAL A 126 -10.64 13.25 -2.95
N TYR A 127 -9.68 12.78 -2.16
CA TYR A 127 -9.75 12.76 -0.70
C TYR A 127 -9.50 14.12 -0.06
N SER A 128 -9.03 15.13 -0.80
CA SER A 128 -8.97 16.52 -0.32
C SER A 128 -10.29 17.27 -0.49
N THR A 129 -11.29 16.68 -1.16
CA THR A 129 -12.62 17.27 -1.34
C THR A 129 -13.35 17.44 0.02
N PRO A 130 -14.08 18.56 0.25
CA PRO A 130 -14.78 18.81 1.51
C PRO A 130 -15.78 17.70 1.90
N LYS A 131 -16.51 17.14 0.92
CA LYS A 131 -17.46 16.03 1.14
C LYS A 131 -16.80 14.79 1.76
N GLU A 132 -15.62 14.41 1.30
CA GLU A 132 -14.85 13.29 1.87
C GLU A 132 -14.25 13.64 3.24
N LYS A 133 -13.89 14.91 3.46
CA LYS A 133 -13.43 15.37 4.77
C LYS A 133 -14.53 15.27 5.83
N GLU A 134 -15.76 15.62 5.48
CA GLU A 134 -16.93 15.53 6.35
C GLU A 134 -17.30 14.07 6.64
N PHE A 135 -17.43 13.24 5.61
CA PHE A 135 -17.72 11.82 5.76
C PHE A 135 -16.74 11.08 6.70
N ARG A 136 -15.44 11.39 6.61
CA ARG A 136 -14.42 10.81 7.52
C ARG A 136 -14.47 11.37 8.94
N LYS A 137 -14.96 12.60 9.13
CA LYS A 137 -15.23 13.11 10.49
C LYS A 137 -16.40 12.36 11.10
N GLU A 138 -17.46 12.13 10.32
CA GLU A 138 -18.62 11.35 10.76
C GLU A 138 -18.28 9.91 11.10
N LEU A 139 -17.54 9.20 10.23
CA LEU A 139 -17.08 7.83 10.51
C LEU A 139 -16.27 7.72 11.80
N ARG A 140 -15.34 8.65 12.04
CA ARG A 140 -14.57 8.66 13.30
C ARG A 140 -15.42 8.96 14.52
N ASN A 141 -16.41 9.84 14.38
CA ASN A 141 -17.35 10.11 15.46
C ASN A 141 -18.21 8.87 15.76
N LEU A 142 -18.59 8.10 14.73
CA LEU A 142 -19.29 6.83 14.89
C LEU A 142 -18.39 5.76 15.53
N GLU A 143 -17.13 5.63 15.11
CA GLU A 143 -16.16 4.71 15.72
C GLU A 143 -15.87 5.05 17.17
N ARG A 144 -15.66 6.33 17.49
CA ARG A 144 -15.47 6.79 18.88
C ARG A 144 -16.70 6.54 19.73
N LYS A 145 -17.90 6.76 19.18
CA LYS A 145 -19.16 6.43 19.87
C LYS A 145 -19.29 4.93 20.10
N LYS A 146 -18.92 4.11 19.11
CA LYS A 146 -18.92 2.64 19.22
C LYS A 146 -17.92 2.14 20.26
N GLN A 147 -16.70 2.68 20.28
CA GLN A 147 -15.71 2.40 21.33
C GLN A 147 -16.19 2.85 22.71
N SER A 148 -16.76 4.05 22.83
CA SER A 148 -17.35 4.55 24.08
C SER A 148 -18.54 3.72 24.56
N SER A 149 -19.33 3.12 23.66
CA SER A 149 -20.41 2.21 24.02
C SER A 149 -19.93 0.80 24.40
N THR A 150 -18.68 0.46 24.06
CA THR A 150 -18.06 -0.84 24.40
C THR A 150 -17.35 -0.80 25.76
N ILE A 151 -17.19 0.38 26.37
CA ILE A 151 -16.67 0.54 27.74
C ILE A 151 -17.80 0.19 28.73
N THR A 152 -17.64 -0.94 29.40
CA THR A 152 -18.56 -1.52 30.37
C THR A 152 -18.82 -0.57 31.55
N PHE A 153 -19.96 -0.73 32.22
CA PHE A 153 -20.40 0.12 33.32
C PHE A 153 -19.39 0.18 34.48
N GLU A 154 -18.65 -0.90 34.72
CA GLU A 154 -17.67 -1.03 35.80
C GLU A 154 -16.46 -0.07 35.65
N GLU A 155 -15.89 0.08 34.45
CA GLU A 155 -14.77 1.01 34.21
C GLU A 155 -15.20 2.48 34.37
N ARG A 156 -16.47 2.80 34.09
CA ARG A 156 -17.03 4.13 34.36
C ARG A 156 -17.17 4.38 35.86
N VAL A 157 -17.59 3.38 36.63
CA VAL A 157 -17.72 3.49 38.09
C VAL A 157 -16.35 3.65 38.75
N GLU A 158 -15.32 2.95 38.30
CA GLU A 158 -13.95 3.14 38.80
C GLU A 158 -13.40 4.54 38.44
N HIS A 159 -13.66 5.03 37.24
CA HIS A 159 -13.20 6.37 36.85
C HIS A 159 -13.84 7.49 37.71
N TYR A 160 -15.10 7.35 38.12
CA TYR A 160 -15.76 8.31 39.02
C TYR A 160 -15.37 8.12 40.49
N LYS A 161 -15.15 6.86 40.95
CA LYS A 161 -14.61 6.59 42.30
C LYS A 161 -13.20 7.13 42.49
N GLY A 162 -12.35 7.07 41.47
CA GLY A 162 -11.00 7.64 41.50
C GLY A 162 -11.00 9.16 41.66
N ARG A 163 -11.96 9.87 41.05
CA ARG A 163 -12.09 11.33 41.18
C ARG A 163 -12.75 11.80 42.48
N SER A 164 -13.58 11.00 43.13
CA SER A 164 -14.19 11.35 44.42
C SER A 164 -13.26 11.21 45.62
N LEU A 165 -12.08 10.60 45.43
CA LEU A 165 -11.05 10.46 46.47
C LEU A 165 -9.97 11.57 46.40
N GLU A 166 -10.01 12.39 45.36
CA GLU A 166 -9.11 13.54 45.15
C GLU A 166 -9.78 14.90 45.46
N SER A 167 -11.05 14.90 45.90
CA SER A 167 -11.79 16.08 46.40
C SER A 167 -12.00 16.00 47.90
#